data_AF-A0A6G7Z9T7-F1
#
_entry.id   AF-A0A6G7Z9T7-F1
#
_cell.length_a   1.000
_cell.length_b   1.000
_cell.length_c   1.000
_cell.angle_alpha   90.00
_cell.angle_beta   90.00
_cell.angle_gamma   90.00
#
_symmetry.space_group_name_H-M   'P 1'
#
loop_
_entity.id
_entity.type
_entity.pdbx_description
1 polymer ?
#
loop_
_entity_poly.entity_id
_entity_poly.type
_entity_poly.pdbx_seq_one_letter_code
_entity_poly.pdbx_strand_id
1 'polypeptide(L)'
;MTKGLTIANLVHSMKGHDITTFIRDQHYQFTERFGLNYDEPVMVTLRFESQQDAHDFYNEIRMNPTYAQEYTVTSHPFHELSLCVTGQATLYDYFGSREPNLLTISRDLDLRFEIEFVQSYSKTTFTGSVNHGELLSRQCLIEVSEVLPELTLGGLVQIGRSEREFEDLLTRCYIVKGMSL
;
A
#
# COMPACT_ATOMS: atom_id res chain seq x y z
N MET A 1 2.64 -25.61 -2.29
CA MET A 1 2.53 -24.14 -2.30
C MET A 1 1.80 -23.74 -3.56
N THR A 2 0.70 -22.99 -3.45
CA THR A 2 0.01 -22.41 -4.61
C THR A 2 0.93 -21.38 -5.24
N LYS A 3 1.16 -21.45 -6.56
CA LYS A 3 2.04 -20.51 -7.26
C LYS A 3 1.39 -19.11 -7.21
N GLY A 4 2.11 -18.11 -6.71
CA GLY A 4 1.63 -16.72 -6.69
C GLY A 4 1.40 -16.20 -8.11
N LEU A 5 0.26 -15.54 -8.33
CA LEU A 5 -0.13 -14.90 -9.58
C LEU A 5 0.35 -13.44 -9.60
N THR A 6 0.66 -12.92 -10.77
CA THR A 6 0.72 -11.47 -10.99
C THR A 6 -0.69 -10.90 -11.01
N ILE A 7 -0.84 -9.58 -10.87
CA ILE A 7 -2.16 -8.95 -10.95
C ILE A 7 -2.83 -9.20 -12.31
N ALA A 8 -2.07 -9.17 -13.41
CA ALA A 8 -2.57 -9.43 -14.75
C ALA A 8 -3.10 -10.86 -14.91
N ASN A 9 -2.36 -11.85 -14.37
CA ASN A 9 -2.79 -13.24 -14.39
C ASN A 9 -4.05 -13.45 -13.54
N LEU A 10 -4.17 -12.74 -12.40
CA LEU A 10 -5.38 -12.76 -11.59
C LEU A 10 -6.57 -12.20 -12.36
N VAL A 11 -6.44 -10.99 -12.93
CA VAL A 11 -7.49 -10.33 -13.74
C VAL A 11 -7.95 -11.27 -14.86
N HIS A 12 -7.01 -11.86 -15.61
CA HIS A 12 -7.33 -12.80 -16.68
C HIS A 12 -8.05 -14.05 -16.16
N SER A 13 -7.57 -14.64 -15.05
CA SER A 13 -8.19 -15.83 -14.44
C SER A 13 -9.63 -15.58 -13.97
N MET A 14 -9.94 -14.34 -13.57
CA MET A 14 -11.25 -13.90 -13.13
C MET A 14 -12.09 -13.29 -14.28
N LYS A 15 -11.65 -13.46 -15.53
CA LYS A 15 -12.33 -12.98 -16.75
C LYS A 15 -12.50 -11.46 -16.81
N GLY A 16 -11.63 -10.70 -16.15
CA GLY A 16 -11.54 -9.26 -16.33
C GLY A 16 -10.91 -8.90 -17.67
N HIS A 17 -11.35 -7.78 -18.26
CA HIS A 17 -10.86 -7.30 -19.56
C HIS A 17 -9.60 -6.44 -19.45
N ASP A 18 -9.65 -5.42 -18.60
CA ASP A 18 -8.55 -4.52 -18.30
C ASP A 18 -8.48 -4.27 -16.79
N ILE A 19 -7.28 -3.96 -16.29
CA ILE A 19 -7.05 -3.82 -14.86
C ILE A 19 -7.84 -2.68 -14.23
N THR A 20 -7.98 -1.54 -14.92
CA THR A 20 -8.63 -0.35 -14.38
C THR A 20 -10.13 -0.59 -14.21
N THR A 21 -10.78 -1.15 -15.23
CA THR A 21 -12.17 -1.60 -15.15
C THR A 21 -12.35 -2.68 -14.10
N PHE A 22 -11.44 -3.66 -14.05
CA PHE A 22 -11.51 -4.73 -13.06
C PHE A 22 -11.46 -4.19 -11.62
N ILE A 23 -10.51 -3.32 -11.30
CA ILE A 23 -10.39 -2.70 -9.97
C ILE A 23 -11.66 -1.95 -9.61
N ARG A 24 -12.18 -1.12 -10.54
CA ARG A 24 -13.40 -0.36 -10.31
C ARG A 24 -14.61 -1.26 -10.07
N ASP A 25 -14.78 -2.28 -10.89
CA ASP A 25 -15.93 -3.19 -10.81
C ASP A 25 -15.89 -4.04 -9.53
N GLN A 26 -14.70 -4.51 -9.13
CA GLN A 26 -14.51 -5.24 -7.85
C GLN A 26 -14.75 -4.34 -6.64
N HIS A 27 -14.30 -3.09 -6.70
CA HIS A 27 -14.56 -2.09 -5.68
C HIS A 27 -16.06 -1.80 -5.53
N TYR A 28 -16.76 -1.60 -6.65
CA TYR A 28 -18.21 -1.41 -6.66
C TYR A 28 -18.96 -2.61 -6.04
N GLN A 29 -18.59 -3.83 -6.43
CA GLN A 29 -19.18 -5.06 -5.88
C GLN A 29 -18.97 -5.18 -4.36
N PHE A 30 -17.77 -4.82 -3.87
CA PHE A 30 -17.50 -4.77 -2.44
C PHE A 30 -18.42 -3.77 -1.72
N THR A 31 -18.53 -2.55 -2.24
CA THR A 31 -19.36 -1.51 -1.62
C THR A 31 -20.84 -1.89 -1.62
N GLU A 32 -21.35 -2.43 -2.74
CA GLU A 32 -22.73 -2.90 -2.84
C GLU A 32 -23.02 -4.03 -1.83
N ARG A 33 -22.08 -4.98 -1.70
CA ARG A 33 -22.28 -6.19 -0.88
C ARG A 33 -22.13 -5.94 0.62
N PHE A 34 -21.17 -5.12 1.03
CA PHE A 34 -20.82 -4.93 2.44
C PHE A 34 -21.28 -3.58 3.02
N GLY A 35 -21.69 -2.62 2.19
CA GLY A 35 -22.01 -1.27 2.64
C GLY A 35 -20.79 -0.53 3.23
N LEU A 36 -19.59 -0.98 2.90
CA LEU A 36 -18.31 -0.40 3.33
C LEU A 36 -17.61 0.23 2.13
N ASN A 37 -16.65 1.12 2.38
CA ASN A 37 -15.88 1.73 1.31
C ASN A 37 -14.40 1.90 1.67
N TYR A 38 -13.56 1.92 0.64
CA TYR A 38 -12.12 2.21 0.73
C TYR A 38 -11.84 3.68 0.38
N ASP A 39 -12.62 4.59 0.94
CA ASP A 39 -12.53 6.04 0.68
C ASP A 39 -11.45 6.74 1.52
N GLU A 40 -11.02 6.10 2.61
CA GLU A 40 -9.98 6.65 3.46
C GLU A 40 -8.62 6.62 2.75
N PRO A 41 -7.82 7.69 2.85
CA PRO A 41 -6.45 7.67 2.37
C PRO A 41 -5.68 6.50 2.99
N VAL A 42 -4.77 5.92 2.19
CA VAL A 42 -3.88 4.86 2.64
C VAL A 42 -3.06 5.37 3.82
N MET A 43 -2.85 4.49 4.81
CA MET A 43 -1.95 4.73 5.91
C MET A 43 -0.82 3.71 5.87
N VAL A 44 0.41 4.20 5.93
CA VAL A 44 1.62 3.38 6.01
C VAL A 44 2.30 3.62 7.36
N THR A 45 2.95 2.58 7.87
CA THR A 45 3.81 2.67 9.06
C THR A 45 5.25 2.66 8.60
N LEU A 46 6.00 3.68 9.01
CA LEU A 46 7.44 3.80 8.79
C LEU A 46 8.16 3.41 10.07
N ARG A 47 9.24 2.65 9.98
CA ARG A 47 10.09 2.27 11.11
C ARG A 47 11.52 2.67 10.83
N PHE A 48 12.06 3.49 11.73
CA PHE A 48 13.40 4.06 11.63
C PHE A 48 14.39 3.27 12.51
N GLU A 49 15.67 3.43 12.22
CA GLU A 49 16.75 2.85 13.02
C GLU A 49 17.01 3.68 14.30
N SER A 50 16.78 4.99 14.25
CA SER A 50 17.00 5.89 15.37
C SER A 50 15.82 6.84 15.62
N GLN A 51 15.70 7.32 16.86
CA GLN A 51 14.72 8.35 17.22
C GLN A 51 15.00 9.68 16.52
N GLN A 52 16.28 9.97 16.24
CA GLN A 52 16.68 11.19 15.54
C GLN A 52 16.13 11.20 14.13
N ASP A 53 16.30 10.11 13.37
CA ASP A 53 15.79 9.98 12.00
C ASP A 53 14.27 10.10 11.96
N ALA A 54 13.58 9.44 12.91
CA ALA A 54 12.13 9.56 13.04
C ALA A 54 11.71 11.02 13.33
N HIS A 55 12.44 11.72 14.18
CA HIS A 55 12.14 13.11 14.51
C HIS A 55 12.39 14.06 13.32
N ASP A 56 13.50 13.88 12.62
CA ASP A 56 13.85 14.68 11.45
C ASP A 56 12.82 14.47 10.33
N PHE A 57 12.45 13.22 10.05
CA PHE A 57 11.39 12.91 9.10
C PHE A 57 10.04 13.51 9.50
N TYR A 58 9.66 13.40 10.78
CA TYR A 58 8.42 13.97 11.30
C TYR A 58 8.36 15.49 11.10
N ASN A 59 9.46 16.18 11.40
CA ASN A 59 9.56 17.62 11.25
C ASN A 59 9.55 18.03 9.79
N GLU A 60 10.20 17.28 8.91
CA GLU A 60 10.21 17.57 7.47
C GLU A 60 8.79 17.53 6.90
N ILE A 61 8.01 16.49 7.22
CA ILE A 61 6.61 16.44 6.76
C ILE A 61 5.78 17.60 7.32
N ARG A 62 5.97 17.98 8.60
CA ARG A 62 5.12 18.99 9.24
C ARG A 62 5.48 20.44 8.90
N MET A 63 6.76 20.70 8.70
CA MET A 63 7.29 22.07 8.57
C MET A 63 7.51 22.46 7.11
N ASN A 64 7.74 21.49 6.21
CA ASN A 64 7.83 21.75 4.79
C ASN A 64 6.41 21.90 4.19
N PRO A 65 6.04 23.08 3.65
CA PRO A 65 4.70 23.33 3.14
C PRO A 65 4.28 22.40 2.00
N THR A 66 5.25 21.88 1.24
CA THR A 66 4.96 20.96 0.13
C THR A 66 4.50 19.61 0.67
N TYR A 67 5.21 19.04 1.64
CA TYR A 67 4.84 17.75 2.25
C TYR A 67 3.63 17.86 3.17
N ALA A 68 3.49 18.96 3.92
CA ALA A 68 2.39 19.15 4.86
C ALA A 68 0.99 19.24 4.21
N GLN A 69 0.93 19.56 2.91
CA GLN A 69 -0.32 19.58 2.15
C GLN A 69 -0.72 18.19 1.65
N GLU A 70 0.25 17.30 1.46
CA GLU A 70 0.04 15.97 0.89
C GLU A 70 -0.04 14.87 1.95
N TYR A 71 0.63 15.06 3.08
CA TYR A 71 0.78 14.05 4.11
C TYR A 71 0.40 14.56 5.49
N THR A 72 -0.23 13.67 6.26
CA THR A 72 -0.37 13.79 7.71
C THR A 72 0.53 12.74 8.36
N VAL A 73 1.35 13.17 9.32
CA VAL A 73 2.26 12.29 10.07
C VAL A 73 1.94 12.31 11.56
N THR A 74 1.92 11.14 12.19
CA THR A 74 1.75 10.96 13.63
C THR A 74 2.73 9.93 14.16
N SER A 75 3.04 9.99 15.46
CA SER A 75 3.84 8.94 16.11
C SER A 75 3.01 7.68 16.31
N HIS A 76 3.62 6.51 16.12
CA HIS A 76 2.95 5.25 16.38
C HIS A 76 2.70 5.08 17.90
N PRO A 77 1.50 4.64 18.34
CA PRO A 77 1.13 4.64 19.76
C PRO A 77 1.95 3.70 20.64
N PHE A 78 2.57 2.67 20.06
CA PHE A 78 3.27 1.61 20.80
C PHE A 78 4.73 1.42 20.39
N HIS A 79 5.22 2.15 19.38
CA HIS A 79 6.55 1.94 18.81
C HIS A 79 7.24 3.29 18.64
N GLU A 80 8.17 3.60 19.55
CA GLU A 80 8.83 4.92 19.64
C GLU A 80 9.65 5.30 18.40
N LEU A 81 10.10 4.30 17.62
CA LEU A 81 10.85 4.48 16.38
C LEU A 81 9.97 4.45 15.13
N SER A 82 8.65 4.52 15.29
CA SER A 82 7.71 4.37 14.19
C SER A 82 6.78 5.57 14.05
N LEU A 83 6.50 5.91 12.79
CA LEU A 83 5.57 6.96 12.41
C LEU A 83 4.46 6.37 11.55
N CYS A 84 3.25 6.88 11.69
CA CYS A 84 2.15 6.61 10.78
C CYS A 84 2.03 7.79 9.81
N VAL A 85 2.05 7.51 8.51
CA VAL A 85 1.90 8.53 7.46
C VAL A 85 0.65 8.20 6.65
N THR A 86 -0.23 9.18 6.48
CA THR A 86 -1.46 9.06 5.67
C THR A 86 -1.60 10.27 4.74
N GLY A 87 -2.44 10.17 3.71
CA GLY A 87 -2.77 11.30 2.83
C GLY A 87 -2.89 10.94 1.35
N GLN A 88 -2.32 9.81 0.92
CA GLN A 88 -2.37 9.38 -0.48
C GLN A 88 -3.51 8.40 -0.74
N ALA A 89 -4.04 8.43 -1.96
CA ALA A 89 -5.14 7.56 -2.37
C ALA A 89 -4.68 6.10 -2.58
N THR A 90 -3.43 5.89 -3.01
CA THR A 90 -2.87 4.55 -3.20
C THR A 90 -1.53 4.37 -2.51
N LEU A 91 -1.19 3.13 -2.18
CA LEU A 91 0.12 2.75 -1.68
C LEU A 91 1.23 3.14 -2.66
N TYR A 92 1.02 2.96 -3.97
CA TYR A 92 2.01 3.31 -4.98
C TYR A 92 2.37 4.81 -4.97
N ASP A 93 1.42 5.69 -4.67
CA ASP A 93 1.65 7.15 -4.66
C ASP A 93 2.68 7.60 -3.60
N TYR A 94 2.94 6.79 -2.58
CA TYR A 94 4.02 7.05 -1.62
C TYR A 94 5.42 6.90 -2.21
N PHE A 95 5.57 6.14 -3.29
CA PHE A 95 6.86 5.81 -3.91
C PHE A 95 7.00 6.37 -5.32
N GLY A 96 5.89 6.58 -6.04
CA GLY A 96 5.86 7.59 -7.09
C GLY A 96 4.90 7.35 -8.23
N SER A 97 3.87 8.18 -8.28
CA SER A 97 3.21 8.64 -9.52
C SER A 97 3.64 10.09 -9.87
N ARG A 98 4.14 10.83 -8.89
CA ARG A 98 4.63 12.23 -8.93
C ARG A 98 5.68 12.41 -7.82
N GLU A 99 6.54 13.42 -7.99
CA GLU A 99 7.40 13.94 -6.92
C GLU A 99 6.84 15.31 -6.45
N PRO A 100 7.02 15.66 -5.17
CA PRO A 100 7.85 14.95 -4.19
C PRO A 100 7.06 13.88 -3.41
N ASN A 101 7.72 12.81 -2.99
CA ASN A 101 7.12 11.68 -2.27
C ASN A 101 8.06 11.15 -1.16
N LEU A 102 7.77 9.99 -0.54
CA LEU A 102 8.60 9.49 0.56
C LEU A 102 10.04 9.17 0.16
N LEU A 103 10.27 8.78 -1.10
CA LEU A 103 11.61 8.56 -1.64
C LEU A 103 12.36 9.89 -1.77
N THR A 104 11.67 10.98 -2.10
CA THR A 104 12.25 12.32 -2.12
C THR A 104 12.70 12.73 -0.72
N ILE A 105 11.84 12.56 0.29
CA ILE A 105 12.18 12.88 1.70
C ILE A 105 13.40 12.07 2.18
N SER A 106 13.41 10.76 1.91
CA SER A 106 14.54 9.89 2.25
C SER A 106 15.86 10.37 1.62
N ARG A 107 15.81 10.83 0.37
CA ARG A 107 16.98 11.37 -0.35
C ARG A 107 17.45 12.70 0.21
N ASP A 108 16.52 13.61 0.50
CA ASP A 108 16.82 14.97 0.98
C ASP A 108 17.44 14.94 2.38
N LEU A 109 16.97 14.02 3.23
CA LEU A 109 17.42 13.89 4.62
C LEU A 109 18.53 12.84 4.80
N ASP A 110 18.93 12.12 3.75
CA ASP A 110 19.87 10.97 3.81
C ASP A 110 19.42 9.89 4.83
N LEU A 111 18.12 9.59 4.86
CA LEU A 111 17.49 8.68 5.84
C LEU A 111 17.12 7.33 5.26
N ARG A 112 17.06 6.34 6.16
CA ARG A 112 16.59 4.98 5.89
C ARG A 112 15.42 4.61 6.78
N PHE A 113 14.46 3.88 6.24
CA PHE A 113 13.36 3.34 7.02
C PHE A 113 12.74 2.11 6.36
N GLU A 114 12.20 1.22 7.18
CA GLU A 114 11.30 0.17 6.72
C GLU A 114 9.89 0.74 6.60
N ILE A 115 9.12 0.26 5.63
CA ILE A 115 7.73 0.63 5.42
C ILE A 115 6.85 -0.62 5.47
N GLU A 116 5.73 -0.49 6.17
CA GLU A 116 4.68 -1.50 6.29
C GLU A 116 3.33 -0.90 5.95
N PHE A 117 2.53 -1.64 5.19
CA PHE A 117 1.12 -1.35 4.94
C PHE A 117 0.31 -2.61 5.23
N VAL A 118 -0.76 -2.45 5.99
CA VAL A 118 -1.75 -3.51 6.24
C VAL A 118 -3.12 -2.95 5.94
N GLN A 119 -3.73 -3.47 4.88
CA GLN A 119 -5.04 -3.02 4.44
C GLN A 119 -6.15 -3.50 5.39
N SER A 120 -7.06 -2.59 5.70
CA SER A 120 -8.29 -2.91 6.43
C SER A 120 -9.14 -3.94 5.66
N TYR A 121 -9.79 -4.83 6.41
CA TYR A 121 -10.70 -5.90 5.95
C TYR A 121 -10.03 -7.04 5.15
N SER A 122 -9.25 -6.72 4.12
CA SER A 122 -8.62 -7.71 3.22
C SER A 122 -7.36 -8.34 3.81
N LYS A 123 -6.72 -7.66 4.76
CA LYS A 123 -5.39 -8.03 5.29
C LYS A 123 -4.31 -8.14 4.21
N THR A 124 -4.50 -7.48 3.06
CA THR A 124 -3.41 -7.25 2.10
C THR A 124 -2.25 -6.60 2.83
N THR A 125 -1.05 -7.13 2.62
CA THR A 125 0.17 -6.59 3.25
C THR A 125 1.14 -6.08 2.20
N PHE A 126 1.88 -5.04 2.55
CA PHE A 126 3.07 -4.65 1.84
C PHE A 126 4.18 -4.33 2.82
N THR A 127 5.38 -4.77 2.49
CA THR A 127 6.61 -4.41 3.19
C THR A 127 7.66 -3.96 2.20
N GLY A 128 8.58 -3.11 2.65
CA GLY A 128 9.73 -2.69 1.86
C GLY A 128 10.71 -1.89 2.71
N SER A 129 11.90 -1.68 2.16
CA SER A 129 12.96 -0.89 2.78
C SER A 129 13.27 0.30 1.89
N VAL A 130 13.19 1.51 2.43
CA VAL A 130 13.60 2.72 1.73
C VAL A 130 14.99 3.11 2.19
N ASN A 131 15.90 3.25 1.23
CA ASN A 131 17.28 3.61 1.47
C ASN A 131 17.69 4.71 0.49
N HIS A 132 17.93 5.92 0.99
CA HIS A 132 18.48 7.04 0.23
C HIS A 132 17.69 7.36 -1.04
N GLY A 133 16.36 7.30 -0.93
CA GLY A 133 15.42 7.54 -2.02
C GLY A 133 15.21 6.38 -2.99
N GLU A 134 15.61 5.17 -2.64
CA GLU A 134 15.32 3.95 -3.39
C GLU A 134 14.45 2.98 -2.59
N LEU A 135 13.44 2.38 -3.24
CA LEU A 135 12.60 1.34 -2.65
C LEU A 135 13.17 -0.05 -2.95
N LEU A 136 13.75 -0.67 -1.93
CA LEU A 136 14.38 -1.98 -1.94
C LEU A 136 13.53 -3.02 -1.20
N SER A 137 13.85 -4.30 -1.41
CA SER A 137 13.26 -5.44 -0.69
C SER A 137 11.73 -5.45 -0.58
N ARG A 138 11.05 -4.83 -1.55
CA ARG A 138 9.61 -4.61 -1.51
C ARG A 138 8.82 -5.85 -1.88
N GLN A 139 7.68 -6.05 -1.24
CA GLN A 139 6.77 -7.14 -1.55
C GLN A 139 5.35 -6.75 -1.16
N CYS A 140 4.42 -6.86 -2.09
CA CYS A 140 2.99 -6.75 -1.81
C CYS A 140 2.32 -8.13 -1.93
N LEU A 141 1.61 -8.56 -0.89
CA LEU A 141 0.95 -9.85 -0.82
C LEU A 141 -0.56 -9.67 -0.70
N ILE A 142 -1.29 -10.24 -1.65
CA ILE A 142 -2.75 -10.21 -1.71
C ILE A 142 -3.27 -11.63 -1.61
N GLU A 143 -4.04 -11.91 -0.56
CA GLU A 143 -4.69 -13.21 -0.37
C GLU A 143 -6.16 -13.12 -0.77
N VAL A 144 -6.50 -13.72 -1.91
CA VAL A 144 -7.85 -13.70 -2.47
C VAL A 144 -8.58 -14.97 -2.03
N SER A 145 -9.62 -14.82 -1.22
CA SER A 145 -10.47 -15.93 -0.82
C SER A 145 -11.21 -16.50 -2.03
N GLU A 146 -11.19 -17.83 -2.19
CA GLU A 146 -11.99 -18.51 -3.21
C GLU A 146 -13.50 -18.40 -2.95
N VAL A 147 -13.90 -18.26 -1.69
CA VAL A 147 -15.31 -18.24 -1.27
C VAL A 147 -15.88 -16.82 -1.29
N LEU A 148 -15.07 -15.83 -0.92
CA LEU A 148 -15.48 -14.42 -0.81
C LEU A 148 -14.39 -13.50 -1.39
N PRO A 149 -14.13 -13.58 -2.71
CA PRO A 149 -13.04 -12.85 -3.34
C PRO A 149 -13.21 -11.33 -3.23
N GLU A 150 -14.46 -10.82 -3.22
CA GLU A 150 -14.78 -9.40 -3.22
C GLU A 150 -14.22 -8.68 -1.99
N LEU A 151 -14.10 -9.39 -0.85
CA LEU A 151 -13.53 -8.85 0.39
C LEU A 151 -12.09 -8.35 0.19
N THR A 152 -11.30 -9.09 -0.59
CA THR A 152 -9.91 -8.72 -0.89
C THR A 152 -9.83 -7.83 -2.13
N LEU A 153 -10.58 -8.17 -3.18
CA LEU A 153 -10.47 -7.50 -4.48
C LEU A 153 -11.02 -6.07 -4.46
N GLY A 154 -11.99 -5.77 -3.59
CA GLY A 154 -12.49 -4.41 -3.42
C GLY A 154 -11.42 -3.42 -2.94
N GLY A 155 -10.39 -3.93 -2.24
CA GLY A 155 -9.28 -3.14 -1.73
C GLY A 155 -8.18 -2.83 -2.75
N LEU A 156 -8.21 -3.40 -3.95
CA LEU A 156 -7.18 -3.15 -4.97
C LEU A 156 -7.04 -1.66 -5.31
N VAL A 157 -8.13 -0.89 -5.18
CA VAL A 157 -8.19 0.55 -5.44
C VAL A 157 -7.21 1.37 -4.58
N GLN A 158 -6.83 0.87 -3.40
CA GLN A 158 -5.87 1.51 -2.50
C GLN A 158 -4.42 1.06 -2.74
N ILE A 159 -4.16 0.11 -3.64
CA ILE A 159 -2.80 -0.40 -3.88
C ILE A 159 -2.17 0.32 -5.06
N GLY A 160 -2.85 0.33 -6.21
CA GLY A 160 -2.40 0.94 -7.45
C GLY A 160 -3.52 0.99 -8.49
N ARG A 161 -3.26 1.66 -9.62
CA ARG A 161 -4.26 1.96 -10.67
C ARG A 161 -4.01 1.26 -11.99
N SER A 162 -2.77 0.82 -12.22
CA SER A 162 -2.33 0.21 -13.47
C SER A 162 -1.45 -1.01 -13.22
N GLU A 163 -1.36 -1.91 -14.19
CA GLU A 163 -0.59 -3.16 -14.06
C GLU A 163 0.86 -2.89 -13.65
N ARG A 164 1.47 -1.87 -14.27
CA ARG A 164 2.82 -1.42 -13.96
C ARG A 164 2.99 -1.03 -12.50
N GLU A 165 2.03 -0.36 -11.88
CA GLU A 165 2.13 0.04 -10.47
C GLU A 165 2.17 -1.18 -9.54
N PHE A 166 1.35 -2.19 -9.82
CA PHE A 166 1.39 -3.46 -9.08
C PHE A 166 2.68 -4.26 -9.34
N GLU A 167 3.19 -4.24 -10.57
CA GLU A 167 4.48 -4.85 -10.89
C GLU A 167 5.63 -4.14 -10.16
N ASP A 168 5.63 -2.82 -10.16
CA ASP A 168 6.59 -2.00 -9.45
C ASP A 168 6.50 -2.24 -7.95
N LEU A 169 5.34 -2.56 -7.36
CA LEU A 169 5.22 -2.98 -5.95
C LEU A 169 5.56 -4.46 -5.69
N LEU A 170 5.97 -5.21 -6.74
CA LEU A 170 6.19 -6.66 -6.71
C LEU A 170 4.98 -7.42 -6.14
N THR A 171 3.77 -7.02 -6.54
CA THR A 171 2.54 -7.64 -6.06
C THR A 171 2.42 -9.10 -6.48
N ARG A 172 2.04 -9.95 -5.51
CA ARG A 172 1.73 -11.36 -5.69
C ARG A 172 0.39 -11.69 -5.08
N CYS A 173 -0.47 -12.29 -5.90
CA CYS A 173 -1.82 -12.69 -5.53
C CYS A 173 -1.86 -14.21 -5.29
N TYR A 174 -2.44 -14.64 -4.17
CA TYR A 174 -2.59 -16.03 -3.82
C TYR A 174 -4.08 -16.35 -3.66
N ILE A 175 -4.57 -17.32 -4.42
CA ILE A 175 -5.93 -17.83 -4.19
C ILE A 175 -5.89 -18.76 -2.97
N VAL A 176 -6.59 -18.38 -1.92
CA VAL A 176 -6.69 -19.12 -0.67
C VAL A 176 -8.00 -19.87 -0.66
N LYS A 177 -7.91 -21.20 -0.55
CA LYS A 177 -9.09 -22.07 -0.46
C LYS A 177 -9.75 -21.87 0.90
N GLY A 178 -11.09 -21.76 0.91
CA GLY A 178 -11.83 -21.78 2.15
C GLY A 178 -11.57 -23.08 2.90
N MET A 179 -11.31 -23.01 4.20
CA MET A 179 -11.33 -24.21 5.04
C MET A 179 -12.77 -24.71 5.09
N SER A 180 -13.03 -25.87 4.50
CA SER A 180 -14.23 -26.64 4.79
C SER A 180 -14.16 -27.06 6.26
N LEU A 181 -15.02 -26.47 7.09
CA LEU A 181 -15.27 -26.88 8.47
C LEU A 181 -15.88 -28.28 8.51
#